data_AF-A0A4V1D2X8-F1
#
_entry.id   AF-A0A4V1D2X8-F1
#
_cell.length_a   1.000
_cell.length_b   1.000
_cell.length_c   1.000
_cell.angle_alpha   90.00
_cell.angle_beta   90.00
_cell.angle_gamma   90.00
#
_symmetry.space_group_name_H-M   'P 1'
#
loop_
_entity.id
_entity.type
_entity.pdbx_description
1 polymer ?
#
loop_
_entity_poly.entity_id
_entity_poly.type
_entity_poly.pdbx_seq_one_letter_code
_entity_poly.pdbx_strand_id
1 'polypeptide(L)' 'MELKDIMKQRREILSLTQQDLAEMAQVGVATIKDIERGKGNPALNTVKKILEVLGIEIDYKVRQTI' A
#
# COMPACT_ATOMS: atom_id res chain seq x y z
N MET A 1 3.20 14.36 -2.00
CA MET A 1 3.59 12.97 -1.66
C MET A 1 2.58 12.06 -2.33
N GLU A 2 3.06 11.08 -3.08
CA GLU A 2 2.20 10.08 -3.71
C GLU A 2 1.89 8.95 -2.71
N LEU A 3 0.85 8.15 -2.96
CA LEU A 3 0.48 7.02 -2.09
C LEU A 3 1.66 6.06 -1.84
N LYS A 4 2.47 5.79 -2.88
CA LYS A 4 3.68 4.96 -2.79
C LYS A 4 4.69 5.48 -1.76
N ASP A 5 4.83 6.81 -1.64
CA ASP A 5 5.80 7.43 -0.74
C ASP A 5 5.32 7.26 0.71
N ILE A 6 4.01 7.47 0.93
CA ILE A 6 3.36 7.25 2.23
C ILE A 6 3.50 5.80 2.67
N MET A 7 3.22 4.84 1.78
CA MET A 7 3.33 3.42 2.07
C MET A 7 4.76 3.02 2.45
N LYS A 8 5.75 3.48 1.68
CA LYS A 8 7.17 3.22 1.95
C LYS A 8 7.63 3.80 3.29
N GLN A 9 7.33 5.07 3.53
CA GLN A 9 7.70 5.75 4.79
C GLN A 9 7.03 5.08 5.98
N ARG A 10 5.75 4.70 5.86
CA ARG A 10 5.02 4.03 6.94
C ARG A 10 5.63 2.67 7.25
N ARG A 11 6.01 1.89 6.23
CA ARG A 11 6.71 0.61 6.40
C ARG A 11 8.02 0.78 7.16
N GLU A 12 8.81 1.79 6.81
CA GLU A 12 10.09 2.10 7.48
C GLU A 12 9.89 2.52 8.94
N ILE A 13 8.86 3.34 9.24
CA ILE A 13 8.50 3.71 10.63
C ILE A 13 8.13 2.47 11.46
N LEU A 14 7.42 1.51 10.86
CA LEU A 14 7.05 0.26 11.51
C LEU A 14 8.20 -0.75 11.58
N SER A 15 9.39 -0.39 11.08
CA SER A 15 10.58 -1.26 11.04
C SER A 15 10.35 -2.58 10.29
N LEU A 16 9.47 -2.57 9.28
CA LEU A 16 9.16 -3.74 8.47
C LEU A 16 10.05 -3.77 7.21
N THR A 17 10.55 -4.95 6.86
CA THR A 17 11.14 -5.18 5.54
C THR A 17 10.04 -5.28 4.47
N GLN A 18 10.42 -5.20 3.19
CA GLN A 18 9.46 -5.44 2.10
C GLN A 18 8.88 -6.86 2.15
N GLN A 19 9.66 -7.82 2.66
CA GLN A 19 9.23 -9.21 2.80
C GLN A 19 8.23 -9.37 3.95
N ASP A 20 8.47 -8.74 5.10
CA ASP A 20 7.54 -8.75 6.23
C ASP A 20 6.18 -8.17 5.81
N LEU A 21 6.19 -7.02 5.13
CA LEU A 21 4.95 -6.39 4.66
C LEU A 21 4.20 -7.28 3.66
N ALA A 22 4.93 -7.95 2.77
CA ALA A 22 4.33 -8.85 1.78
C ALA A 22 3.68 -10.06 2.45
N GLU A 23 4.36 -10.68 3.42
CA GLU A 23 3.86 -11.84 4.17
C GLU A 23 2.64 -11.46 5.01
N MET A 24 2.70 -10.36 5.76
CA MET A 24 1.59 -9.85 6.58
C MET A 24 0.37 -9.48 5.74
N ALA A 25 0.58 -8.85 4.57
CA ALA A 25 -0.52 -8.47 3.68
C ALA A 25 -0.99 -9.63 2.78
N GLN A 26 -0.36 -10.80 2.85
CA GLN A 26 -0.62 -11.95 1.98
C GLN A 26 -0.56 -11.59 0.48
N VAL A 27 0.50 -10.90 0.09
CA VAL A 27 0.80 -10.51 -1.30
C VAL A 27 2.22 -10.95 -1.68
N GLY A 28 2.52 -10.96 -2.98
CA GLY A 28 3.88 -11.24 -3.43
C GLY A 28 4.84 -10.08 -3.11
N VAL A 29 6.07 -10.39 -2.71
CA VAL A 29 7.09 -9.35 -2.42
C VAL A 29 7.39 -8.47 -3.64
N ALA A 30 7.28 -9.03 -4.85
CA ALA A 30 7.40 -8.29 -6.10
C ALA A 30 6.35 -7.17 -6.21
N THR A 31 5.13 -7.42 -5.71
CA THR A 31 4.06 -6.43 -5.68
C THR A 31 4.40 -5.24 -4.78
N ILE A 32 4.91 -5.49 -3.56
CA ILE A 32 5.36 -4.41 -2.67
C ILE A 32 6.48 -3.59 -3.33
N LYS A 33 7.46 -4.28 -3.91
CA LYS A 33 8.61 -3.66 -4.58
C LYS A 33 8.21 -2.80 -5.77
N ASP A 34 7.26 -3.25 -6.58
CA ASP A 34 6.76 -2.49 -7.72
C ASP A 34 5.97 -1.27 -7.25
N ILE A 35 5.09 -1.42 -6.26
CA ILE A 35 4.33 -0.31 -5.66
C ILE A 35 5.28 0.79 -5.15
N GLU A 36 6.28 0.43 -4.35
CA GLU A 36 7.23 1.40 -3.78
C GLU A 36 8.11 2.08 -4.84
N ARG A 37 8.27 1.46 -6.02
CA ARG A 37 8.96 2.04 -7.17
C ARG A 37 8.04 2.87 -8.06
N GLY A 38 6.73 2.91 -7.78
CA GLY A 38 5.72 3.51 -8.64
C GLY A 38 5.53 2.76 -9.97
N LYS A 39 5.79 1.45 -9.96
CA LYS A 39 5.58 0.55 -11.10
C LYS A 39 4.38 -0.36 -10.84
N GLY A 40 3.78 -0.86 -11.91
CA GLY A 40 2.63 -1.76 -11.85
C GLY A 40 1.30 -1.03 -11.61
N ASN A 41 0.22 -1.81 -11.71
CA ASN A 41 -1.15 -1.34 -11.47
C ASN A 41 -1.86 -2.37 -10.58
N PRO A 42 -1.61 -2.36 -9.25
CA PRO A 42 -2.22 -3.32 -8.34
C PRO A 42 -3.73 -3.10 -8.28
N ALA A 43 -4.48 -4.20 -8.13
CA ALA A 43 -5.91 -4.11 -7.86
C ALA A 43 -6.15 -3.38 -6.53
N LEU A 44 -7.26 -2.65 -6.42
CA LEU A 44 -7.63 -1.91 -5.20
C LEU A 44 -7.65 -2.82 -3.96
N ASN A 45 -8.08 -4.08 -4.11
CA ASN A 45 -8.08 -5.06 -3.01
C ASN A 45 -6.65 -5.33 -2.48
N THR A 46 -5.67 -5.46 -3.37
CA THR A 46 -4.26 -5.63 -3.01
C THR A 46 -3.76 -4.41 -2.25
N VAL A 47 -4.09 -3.20 -2.72
CA VAL A 47 -3.73 -1.96 -2.03
C VAL A 47 -4.35 -1.92 -0.63
N LYS A 48 -5.65 -2.24 -0.50
CA LYS A 48 -6.34 -2.29 0.80
C LYS A 48 -5.64 -3.21 1.81
N LYS A 49 -5.30 -4.44 1.40
CA LYS A 49 -4.57 -5.39 2.27
C LYS A 49 -3.25 -4.83 2.80
N ILE A 50 -2.50 -4.13 1.95
CA ILE A 50 -1.21 -3.54 2.34
C ILE A 50 -1.45 -2.39 3.32
N LEU A 51 -2.45 -1.55 3.08
CA LEU A 51 -2.77 -0.41 3.94
C LEU A 51 -3.28 -0.83 5.31
N GLU A 52 -4.04 -1.93 5.39
CA GLU A 52 -4.48 -2.53 6.65
C GLU A 52 -3.29 -2.89 7.55
N VAL A 53 -2.26 -3.55 7.00
CA VAL A 53 -1.02 -3.86 7.74
C VAL A 53 -0.27 -2.60 8.16
N LEU A 54 -0.25 -1.58 7.31
CA LEU A 54 0.41 -0.30 7.59
C LEU A 54 -0.37 0.59 8.58
N GLY A 55 -1.60 0.20 8.94
CA GLY A 55 -2.50 1.01 9.76
C GLY A 55 -2.90 2.31 9.07
N ILE A 56 -3.13 2.27 7.76
CA ILE A 56 -3.57 3.40 6.94
C ILE A 56 -5.01 3.16 6.49
N GLU A 57 -5.85 4.18 6.66
CA GLU A 57 -7.24 4.16 6.21
C GLU A 57 -7.39 4.88 4.86
N ILE A 58 -8.22 4.33 3.96
CA ILE A 58 -8.67 5.01 2.74
C ILE A 58 -10.18 5.17 2.83
N ASP A 59 -10.62 6.41 2.73
CA ASP A 59 -12.03 6.76 2.57
C ASP A 59 -12.32 7.21 1.13
N TYR A 60 -13.53 6.93 0.65
CA TYR A 60 -14.01 7.37 -0.65
C TYR A 60 -15.47 7.81 -0.57
N LYS A 61 -15.77 8.92 -1.24
CA LYS A 61 -17.10 9.53 -1.28
C LYS A 61 -17.66 9.55 -2.70
N VAL A 62 -18.98 9.46 -2.80
CA VAL A 62 -19.68 9.67 -4.07
C VAL A 62 -19.39 11.08 -4.56
N ARG A 63 -18.95 11.21 -5.82
CA ARG A 63 -18.75 12.51 -6.44
C ARG A 63 -20.11 13.20 -6.58
N GLN A 64 -20.24 14.38 -5.98
CA GLN A 64 -21.41 15.22 -6.21
C GLN A 64 -21.21 15.94 -7.55
N THR A 65 -22.08 15.61 -8.51
CA THR A 65 -22.16 16.31 -9.79
C THR A 65 -23.19 17.43 -9.60
N ILE A 66 -22.79 18.67 -9.92
CA ILE A 66 -23.73 19.79 -10.09
C ILE A 66 -24.30 19.68 -11.51
#